data_AF-A0A443RUN0-F1
#
_entry.id   AF-A0A443RUN0-F1
#
_cell.length_a   1.000
_cell.length_b   1.000
_cell.length_c   1.000
_cell.angle_alpha   90.00
_cell.angle_beta   90.00
_cell.angle_gamma   90.00
#
_symmetry.space_group_name_H-M   'P 1'
#
loop_
_entity.id
_entity.type
_entity.pdbx_description
1 polymer ?
#
loop_
_entity_poly.entity_id
_entity_poly.type
_entity_poly.pdbx_seq_one_letter_code
_entity_poly.pdbx_strand_id
1 'polypeptide(L)'
;MKTSSHPQLRDVTSLDEKPDVKAVDESLKKTLTTIQLCGVTELKKILYDIKQELDTLIFSVTDEKVFLQENTLYEILAKSNFDYSLLGVIDNVITYLVERLDVTLTTTIISIAINALLKLEHFLRTVYPDDVVYTDGDDGNDILNLDFLKNFKVFAVKYENTKSSNTKCSKKWVNKSDKRQSWTLNVICLTPKVAMQSLMNCGIRSCIITSGTLAPLNSFEAELGVPFKVTLQNSHIIDSSNLKVFTIVRGKDNE
;
A
#
# COMPACT_ATOMS: atom_id res chain seq x y z
N MET A 1 33.33 -2.13 53.55
CA MET A 1 32.07 -1.38 53.44
C MET A 1 32.10 -0.56 52.16
N LYS A 2 31.44 -1.05 51.10
CA LYS A 2 31.19 -0.26 49.88
C LYS A 2 29.69 -0.31 49.65
N THR A 3 29.04 0.79 50.01
CA THR A 3 27.60 1.02 49.89
C THR A 3 27.26 1.44 48.48
N SER A 4 26.16 0.90 47.98
CA SER A 4 25.53 1.23 46.71
C SER A 4 25.04 2.67 46.68
N SER A 5 25.19 3.31 45.53
CA SER A 5 24.45 4.52 45.19
C SER A 5 23.84 4.35 43.80
N HIS A 6 22.51 4.22 43.79
CA HIS A 6 21.67 4.32 42.59
C HIS A 6 21.87 5.70 41.92
N PRO A 7 21.92 5.77 40.58
CA PRO A 7 21.75 7.04 39.89
C PRO A 7 20.25 7.39 39.86
N GLN A 8 19.94 8.53 40.48
CA GLN A 8 18.64 9.19 40.50
C GLN A 8 18.20 9.57 39.08
N LEU A 9 16.92 9.33 38.77
CA LEU A 9 16.24 9.86 37.59
C LEU A 9 16.38 11.39 37.55
N ARG A 10 16.82 11.93 36.42
CA ARG A 10 16.66 13.36 36.14
C ARG A 10 15.22 13.60 35.71
N ASP A 11 14.55 14.46 36.46
CA ASP A 11 13.33 15.15 36.10
C ASP A 11 13.51 15.83 34.73
N VAL A 12 12.68 15.45 33.75
CA VAL A 12 12.52 16.16 32.47
C VAL A 12 11.13 16.75 32.48
N THR A 13 10.97 17.83 33.23
CA THR A 13 9.80 18.71 33.14
C THR A 13 10.28 20.07 32.64
N SER A 14 9.59 20.57 31.60
CA SER A 14 9.77 21.85 30.86
C SER A 14 10.55 21.80 29.54
N LEU A 15 9.87 21.31 28.50
CA LEU A 15 9.97 21.87 27.15
C LEU A 15 8.54 22.02 26.61
N ASP A 16 7.89 23.13 26.97
CA ASP A 16 6.73 23.64 26.25
C ASP A 16 7.21 24.18 24.88
N GLU A 17 7.45 23.29 23.92
CA GLU A 17 7.54 23.68 22.51
C GLU A 17 6.12 23.93 21.99
N LYS A 18 5.69 25.20 22.05
CA LYS A 18 4.57 25.65 21.21
C LYS A 18 5.00 25.52 19.74
N PRO A 19 4.21 24.88 18.85
CA PRO A 19 4.54 24.81 17.45
C PRO A 19 4.57 26.22 16.86
N ASP A 20 5.68 26.57 16.20
CA ASP A 20 5.92 27.87 15.60
C ASP A 20 5.00 28.08 14.37
N VAL A 21 3.92 28.84 14.60
CA VAL A 21 2.87 29.17 13.61
C VAL A 21 3.45 29.81 12.33
N LYS A 22 4.68 30.35 12.37
CA LYS A 22 5.33 30.97 11.21
C LYS A 22 5.90 29.96 10.19
N ALA A 23 6.36 28.79 10.64
CA ALA A 23 6.94 27.77 9.75
C ALA A 23 5.85 27.09 8.89
N VAL A 24 4.65 26.93 9.46
CA VAL A 24 3.48 26.34 8.78
C VAL A 24 2.99 27.23 7.64
N ASP A 25 3.01 28.55 7.84
CA ASP A 25 2.54 29.54 6.85
C ASP A 25 3.50 29.72 5.66
N GLU A 26 4.79 29.38 5.83
CA GLU A 26 5.80 29.41 4.78
C GLU A 26 5.77 28.13 3.91
N SER A 27 5.53 26.97 4.53
CA SER A 27 5.24 25.70 3.83
C SER A 27 4.00 25.85 2.95
N LEU A 28 2.89 26.35 3.51
CA LEU A 28 1.64 26.60 2.80
C LEU A 28 1.82 27.50 1.57
N LYS A 29 2.57 28.60 1.68
CA LYS A 29 2.83 29.51 0.54
C LYS A 29 3.65 28.84 -0.55
N LYS A 30 4.59 27.97 -0.20
CA LYS A 30 5.39 27.18 -1.14
C LYS A 30 4.54 26.09 -1.82
N THR A 31 3.63 25.44 -1.10
CA THR A 31 2.71 24.44 -1.65
C THR A 31 1.65 25.09 -2.56
N LEU A 32 1.08 26.22 -2.14
CA LEU A 32 0.09 27.01 -2.90
C LEU A 32 0.64 27.62 -4.20
N THR A 33 1.93 27.95 -4.24
CA THR A 33 2.60 28.40 -5.47
C THR A 33 2.93 27.25 -6.41
N THR A 34 3.08 26.03 -5.88
CA THR A 34 3.42 24.82 -6.64
C THR A 34 2.17 24.14 -7.24
N ILE A 35 1.01 24.20 -6.58
CA ILE A 35 -0.24 23.61 -7.08
C ILE A 35 -0.84 24.51 -8.17
N GLN A 36 -0.49 24.23 -9.42
CA GLN A 36 -1.14 24.81 -10.60
C GLN A 36 -2.53 24.17 -10.77
N LEU A 37 -3.58 24.99 -10.94
CA LEU A 37 -4.94 24.52 -11.24
C LEU A 37 -4.99 23.66 -12.53
N CYS A 38 -4.07 23.91 -13.45
CA CYS A 38 -3.88 23.13 -14.68
C CYS A 38 -3.57 21.67 -14.34
N GLY A 39 -2.57 21.43 -13.48
CA GLY A 39 -2.16 20.07 -13.11
C GLY A 39 -3.25 19.27 -12.42
N VAL A 40 -4.06 19.91 -11.56
CA VAL A 40 -5.21 19.24 -10.92
C VAL A 40 -6.30 18.87 -11.92
N THR A 41 -6.50 19.69 -12.95
CA THR A 41 -7.49 19.44 -14.01
C THR A 41 -7.03 18.30 -14.92
N GLU A 42 -5.74 18.27 -15.28
CA GLU A 42 -5.11 17.18 -16.00
C GLU A 42 -5.19 15.86 -15.21
N LEU A 43 -4.90 15.88 -13.91
CA LEU A 43 -5.05 14.73 -13.04
C LEU A 43 -6.48 14.19 -13.04
N LYS A 44 -7.47 15.08 -12.90
CA LYS A 44 -8.87 14.67 -12.93
C LYS A 44 -9.25 14.05 -14.27
N LYS A 45 -8.70 14.56 -15.38
CA LYS A 45 -8.94 14.03 -16.73
C LYS A 45 -8.35 12.63 -16.87
N ILE A 46 -7.07 12.44 -16.53
CA ILE A 46 -6.37 11.15 -16.59
C ILE A 46 -7.11 10.10 -15.74
N LEU A 47 -7.47 10.44 -14.50
CA LEU A 47 -8.21 9.52 -13.62
C LEU A 47 -9.60 9.15 -14.16
N TYR A 48 -10.24 10.08 -14.87
CA TYR A 48 -11.52 9.83 -15.50
C TYR A 48 -11.39 8.88 -16.70
N ASP A 49 -10.36 9.08 -17.52
CA ASP A 49 -10.08 8.26 -18.69
C ASP A 49 -9.71 6.82 -18.28
N ILE A 50 -8.80 6.65 -17.30
CA ILE A 50 -8.45 5.34 -16.72
C ILE A 50 -9.71 4.62 -16.21
N LYS A 51 -10.57 5.37 -15.50
CA LYS A 51 -11.81 4.80 -14.97
C LYS A 51 -12.75 4.33 -16.08
N GLN A 52 -12.90 5.10 -17.16
CA GLN A 52 -13.78 4.71 -18.27
C GLN A 52 -13.32 3.41 -18.94
N GLU A 53 -12.01 3.26 -19.14
CA GLU A 53 -11.46 2.04 -19.73
C GLU A 53 -11.64 0.83 -18.80
N LEU A 54 -11.39 1.01 -17.50
CA LEU A 54 -11.64 -0.03 -16.50
C LEU A 54 -13.12 -0.39 -16.38
N ASP A 55 -14.03 0.59 -16.39
CA ASP A 55 -15.48 0.37 -16.41
C ASP A 55 -15.85 -0.53 -17.61
N THR A 56 -15.37 -0.18 -18.80
CA THR A 56 -15.65 -0.93 -20.04
C THR A 56 -15.17 -2.38 -19.95
N LEU A 57 -13.94 -2.59 -19.46
CA LEU A 57 -13.35 -3.91 -19.32
C LEU A 57 -14.08 -4.75 -18.26
N ILE A 58 -14.33 -4.18 -17.08
CA ILE A 58 -14.93 -4.89 -15.95
C ILE A 58 -16.37 -5.28 -16.29
N PHE A 59 -17.16 -4.38 -16.89
CA PHE A 59 -18.56 -4.70 -17.24
C PHE A 59 -18.72 -5.62 -18.44
N SER A 60 -17.67 -5.83 -19.25
CA SER A 60 -17.73 -6.80 -20.36
C SER A 60 -17.81 -8.26 -19.90
N VAL A 61 -17.26 -8.58 -18.72
CA VAL A 61 -17.21 -9.93 -18.16
C VAL A 61 -18.44 -10.17 -17.29
N THR A 62 -19.10 -11.32 -17.34
CA THR A 62 -20.30 -11.58 -16.52
C THR A 62 -20.00 -11.89 -15.05
N ASP A 63 -18.78 -12.37 -14.77
CA ASP A 63 -18.39 -12.84 -13.43
C ASP A 63 -18.29 -11.71 -12.40
N GLU A 64 -18.54 -12.05 -11.13
CA GLU A 64 -18.39 -11.12 -10.00
C GLU A 64 -16.95 -10.69 -9.76
N LYS A 65 -15.99 -11.58 -10.06
CA LYS A 65 -14.55 -11.33 -9.96
C LYS A 65 -13.93 -11.39 -11.35
N VAL A 66 -13.25 -10.32 -11.73
CA VAL A 66 -12.59 -10.19 -13.04
C VAL A 66 -11.09 -10.08 -12.80
N PHE A 67 -10.33 -11.08 -13.22
CA PHE A 67 -8.87 -10.99 -13.23
C PHE A 67 -8.42 -10.23 -14.47
N LEU A 68 -7.57 -9.21 -14.28
CA LEU A 68 -6.95 -8.53 -15.42
C LEU A 68 -5.85 -9.45 -15.96
N GLN A 69 -5.77 -9.58 -17.29
CA GLN A 69 -4.70 -10.32 -17.94
C GLN A 69 -3.36 -9.57 -17.77
N GLU A 70 -2.27 -10.28 -18.02
CA GLU A 70 -0.92 -9.71 -18.03
C GLU A 70 -0.89 -8.53 -19.02
N ASN A 71 -0.21 -7.44 -18.67
CA ASN A 71 -0.09 -6.18 -19.42
C ASN A 71 -1.34 -5.31 -19.57
N THR A 72 -2.56 -5.84 -19.39
CA THR A 72 -3.80 -5.06 -19.60
C THR A 72 -3.84 -3.77 -18.77
N LEU A 73 -3.31 -3.81 -17.54
CA LEU A 73 -3.22 -2.62 -16.70
C LEU A 73 -2.31 -1.54 -17.32
N TYR A 74 -1.13 -1.93 -17.81
CA TYR A 74 -0.19 -1.01 -18.45
C TYR A 74 -0.71 -0.48 -19.78
N GLU A 75 -1.44 -1.30 -20.55
CA GLU A 75 -2.12 -0.85 -21.77
C GLU A 75 -3.16 0.24 -21.48
N ILE A 76 -3.96 0.07 -20.41
CA ILE A 76 -4.96 1.06 -20.00
C ILE A 76 -4.29 2.37 -19.55
N LEU A 77 -3.20 2.26 -18.80
CA LEU A 77 -2.43 3.42 -18.34
C LEU A 77 -1.76 4.16 -19.52
N ALA A 78 -1.20 3.42 -20.48
CA ALA A 78 -0.61 3.99 -21.69
C ALA A 78 -1.67 4.69 -22.56
N LYS A 79 -2.86 4.10 -22.75
CA LYS A 79 -3.97 4.72 -23.48
C LYS A 79 -4.47 6.00 -22.82
N SER A 80 -4.45 6.04 -21.49
CA SER A 80 -4.85 7.21 -20.70
C SER A 80 -3.78 8.30 -20.61
N ASN A 81 -2.63 8.11 -21.28
CA ASN A 81 -1.48 9.03 -21.24
C ASN A 81 -1.03 9.35 -19.81
N PHE A 82 -1.00 8.33 -18.95
CA PHE A 82 -0.50 8.45 -17.58
C PHE A 82 1.00 8.71 -17.58
N ASP A 83 1.43 9.76 -16.88
CA ASP A 83 2.83 10.12 -16.71
C ASP A 83 3.22 10.12 -15.22
N TYR A 84 4.46 9.75 -14.91
CA TYR A 84 5.00 9.71 -13.54
C TYR A 84 4.96 11.06 -12.84
N SER A 85 5.02 12.16 -13.60
CA SER A 85 4.84 13.52 -13.08
C SER A 85 3.54 13.70 -12.28
N LEU A 86 2.54 12.84 -12.55
CA LEU A 86 1.26 12.82 -11.85
C LEU A 86 1.38 12.48 -10.36
N LEU A 87 2.32 11.61 -9.96
CA LEU A 87 2.54 11.25 -8.56
C LEU A 87 2.91 12.48 -7.74
N GLY A 88 3.80 13.34 -8.28
CA GLY A 88 4.18 14.59 -7.63
C GLY A 88 3.00 15.57 -7.47
N VAL A 89 2.07 15.60 -8.43
CA VAL A 89 0.84 16.39 -8.30
C VAL A 89 -0.06 15.85 -7.19
N ILE A 90 -0.20 14.52 -7.08
CA ILE A 90 -0.97 13.87 -6.02
C ILE A 90 -0.37 14.16 -4.65
N ASP A 91 0.96 14.05 -4.49
CA ASP A 91 1.68 14.36 -3.25
C ASP A 91 1.46 15.81 -2.82
N ASN A 92 1.54 16.76 -3.76
CA ASN A 92 1.27 18.18 -3.49
C ASN A 92 -0.17 18.39 -3.03
N VAL A 93 -1.15 17.75 -3.68
CA VAL A 93 -2.56 17.85 -3.30
C VAL A 93 -2.80 17.24 -1.91
N ILE A 94 -2.22 16.08 -1.61
CA ILE A 94 -2.31 15.44 -0.30
C ILE A 94 -1.72 16.36 0.77
N THR A 95 -0.50 16.88 0.55
CA THR A 95 0.19 17.81 1.47
C THR A 95 -0.68 19.02 1.77
N TYR A 96 -1.24 19.66 0.73
CA TYR A 96 -2.15 20.79 0.88
C TYR A 96 -3.43 20.46 1.67
N LEU A 97 -4.03 19.28 1.44
CA LEU A 97 -5.22 18.86 2.18
C LEU A 97 -4.92 18.54 3.65
N VAL A 98 -3.74 17.98 3.93
CA VAL A 98 -3.27 17.68 5.30
C VAL A 98 -2.99 18.99 6.06
N GLU A 99 -2.28 19.94 5.46
CA GLU A 99 -2.02 21.26 6.06
C GLU A 99 -3.31 22.04 6.34
N ARG A 100 -4.36 21.84 5.54
CA ARG A 100 -5.67 22.48 5.71
C ARG A 100 -6.58 21.79 6.74
N LEU A 101 -6.16 20.64 7.27
CA LEU A 101 -6.95 19.86 8.24
C LEU A 101 -6.94 20.47 9.66
N ASP A 102 -6.15 21.51 9.91
CA ASP A 102 -5.79 21.88 11.29
C ASP A 102 -6.82 22.72 12.08
N VAL A 103 -7.93 23.17 11.49
CA VAL A 103 -8.99 23.86 12.26
C VAL A 103 -10.36 23.71 11.57
N THR A 104 -11.38 23.24 12.31
CA THR A 104 -12.86 23.24 12.04
C THR A 104 -13.56 21.96 11.53
N LEU A 105 -14.86 21.87 11.85
CA LEU A 105 -15.85 20.76 11.69
C LEU A 105 -15.97 20.08 10.31
N THR A 106 -15.22 20.51 9.29
CA THR A 106 -15.15 19.89 7.95
C THR A 106 -14.18 18.70 7.87
N THR A 107 -13.58 18.30 8.98
CA THR A 107 -12.57 17.24 9.09
C THR A 107 -12.97 15.92 8.42
N THR A 108 -14.21 15.45 8.59
CA THR A 108 -14.58 14.09 8.12
C THR A 108 -14.51 13.91 6.60
N ILE A 109 -14.99 14.87 5.80
CA ILE A 109 -14.99 14.77 4.33
C ILE A 109 -13.56 14.90 3.78
N ILE A 110 -12.80 15.84 4.34
CA ILE A 110 -11.40 16.06 3.94
C ILE A 110 -10.56 14.83 4.30
N SER A 111 -10.73 14.26 5.50
CA SER A 111 -10.05 13.02 5.89
C SER A 111 -10.41 11.83 5.00
N ILE A 112 -11.67 11.71 4.55
CA ILE A 112 -12.05 10.66 3.59
C ILE A 112 -11.33 10.87 2.26
N ALA A 113 -11.27 12.11 1.76
CA ALA A 113 -10.60 12.44 0.51
C ALA A 113 -9.08 12.19 0.60
N ILE A 114 -8.43 12.59 1.69
CA ILE A 114 -7.00 12.32 1.94
C ILE A 114 -6.75 10.82 1.92
N ASN A 115 -7.52 10.02 2.67
CA ASN A 115 -7.36 8.56 2.68
C ASN A 115 -7.57 7.93 1.31
N ALA A 116 -8.50 8.46 0.49
CA ALA A 116 -8.71 7.97 -0.87
C ALA A 116 -7.55 8.31 -1.80
N LEU A 117 -6.99 9.53 -1.69
CA LEU A 117 -5.82 9.94 -2.47
C LEU A 117 -4.57 9.18 -2.06
N LEU A 118 -4.33 8.97 -0.76
CA LEU A 118 -3.24 8.12 -0.27
C LEU A 118 -3.33 6.68 -0.80
N LYS A 119 -4.54 6.10 -0.82
CA LYS A 119 -4.74 4.77 -1.41
C LYS A 119 -4.42 4.72 -2.90
N LEU A 120 -4.80 5.77 -3.63
CA LEU A 120 -4.49 5.90 -5.05
C LEU A 120 -2.98 6.06 -5.26
N GLU A 121 -2.33 6.93 -4.49
CA GLU A 121 -0.89 7.16 -4.51
C GLU A 121 -0.12 5.87 -4.20
N HIS A 122 -0.48 5.14 -3.13
CA HIS A 122 0.10 3.83 -2.83
C HIS A 122 -0.11 2.81 -3.95
N PHE A 123 -1.31 2.76 -4.56
CA PHE A 123 -1.56 1.89 -5.71
C PHE A 123 -0.63 2.26 -6.87
N LEU A 124 -0.52 3.54 -7.22
CA LEU A 124 0.32 4.01 -8.31
C LEU A 124 1.80 3.75 -8.03
N ARG A 125 2.30 4.03 -6.82
CA ARG A 125 3.67 3.69 -6.40
C ARG A 125 3.95 2.18 -6.38
N THR A 126 2.92 1.36 -6.19
CA THR A 126 3.08 -0.11 -6.28
C THR A 126 3.21 -0.56 -7.73
N VAL A 127 2.45 0.04 -8.65
CA VAL A 127 2.53 -0.22 -10.11
C VAL A 127 3.79 0.38 -10.72
N TYR A 128 4.27 1.49 -10.15
CA TYR A 128 5.37 2.32 -10.60
C TYR A 128 6.28 2.71 -9.40
N PRO A 129 7.20 1.84 -8.98
CA PRO A 129 8.06 2.08 -7.82
C PRO A 129 9.10 3.19 -8.06
N ASP A 130 9.31 4.06 -7.06
CA ASP A 130 10.22 5.21 -7.10
C ASP A 130 11.72 4.83 -7.10
N ASP A 131 12.08 3.63 -6.64
CA ASP A 131 13.45 3.20 -6.28
C ASP A 131 14.39 2.90 -7.47
N VAL A 132 14.06 3.38 -8.67
CA VAL A 132 14.81 3.03 -9.89
C VAL A 132 15.66 4.21 -10.33
N VAL A 133 16.97 4.05 -10.17
CA VAL A 133 17.96 4.82 -10.93
C VAL A 133 17.69 4.52 -12.40
N TYR A 134 17.09 5.44 -13.14
CA TYR A 134 17.02 5.40 -14.59
C TYR A 134 18.45 5.28 -15.11
N THR A 135 18.87 4.07 -15.49
CA THR A 135 19.99 3.93 -16.41
C THR A 135 19.43 4.39 -17.75
N ASP A 136 19.90 5.53 -18.25
CA ASP A 136 19.50 6.13 -19.53
C ASP A 136 19.42 5.05 -20.63
N GLY A 137 18.22 4.55 -20.89
CA GLY A 137 17.96 3.43 -21.77
C GLY A 137 16.48 3.02 -21.71
N ASP A 138 15.85 2.96 -22.87
CA ASP A 138 14.43 2.62 -23.10
C ASP A 138 14.02 1.26 -22.47
N ASP A 139 15.01 0.39 -22.19
CA ASP A 139 14.84 -0.93 -21.56
C ASP A 139 14.42 -0.89 -20.07
N GLY A 140 14.52 0.26 -19.40
CA GLY A 140 14.24 0.38 -17.96
C GLY A 140 12.78 0.12 -17.59
N ASN A 141 11.82 0.70 -18.33
CA ASN A 141 10.40 0.57 -18.03
C ASN A 141 9.87 -0.86 -18.27
N ASP A 142 10.39 -1.55 -19.29
CA ASP A 142 9.97 -2.92 -19.61
C ASP A 142 10.42 -3.93 -18.54
N ILE A 143 11.59 -3.73 -17.94
CA ILE A 143 12.09 -4.56 -16.83
C ILE A 143 11.22 -4.36 -15.57
N LEU A 144 10.79 -3.13 -15.28
CA LEU A 144 9.93 -2.82 -14.14
C LEU A 144 8.53 -3.41 -14.28
N ASN A 145 7.95 -3.27 -15.48
CA ASN A 145 6.67 -3.89 -15.81
C ASN A 145 6.77 -5.40 -15.60
N LEU A 146 7.88 -6.01 -16.03
CA LEU A 146 8.10 -7.45 -15.89
C LEU A 146 8.24 -7.91 -14.44
N ASP A 147 8.88 -7.13 -13.55
CA ASP A 147 8.98 -7.48 -12.13
C ASP A 147 7.63 -7.34 -11.41
N PHE A 148 6.88 -6.27 -11.71
CA PHE A 148 5.51 -6.11 -11.18
C PHE A 148 4.61 -7.27 -11.62
N LEU A 149 4.60 -7.63 -12.90
CA LEU A 149 3.75 -8.70 -13.44
C LEU A 149 4.07 -10.08 -12.87
N LYS A 150 5.34 -10.33 -12.50
CA LYS A 150 5.75 -11.58 -11.85
C LYS A 150 5.27 -11.65 -10.40
N ASN A 151 5.37 -10.54 -9.68
CA ASN A 151 5.15 -10.50 -8.24
C ASN A 151 3.72 -10.13 -7.84
N PHE A 152 2.93 -9.51 -8.72
CA PHE A 152 1.61 -9.00 -8.39
C PHE A 152 0.52 -9.51 -9.35
N LYS A 153 -0.69 -9.67 -8.82
CA LYS A 153 -1.91 -9.93 -9.60
C LYS A 153 -2.97 -8.89 -9.32
N VAL A 154 -3.67 -8.49 -10.38
CA VAL A 154 -4.69 -7.44 -10.32
C VAL A 154 -6.04 -8.03 -10.68
N PHE A 155 -7.05 -7.77 -9.84
CA PHE A 155 -8.42 -8.22 -10.08
C PHE A 155 -9.44 -7.21 -9.57
N ALA A 156 -10.55 -7.11 -10.28
CA ALA A 156 -11.70 -6.31 -9.88
C ALA A 156 -12.78 -7.20 -9.27
N VAL A 157 -13.43 -6.69 -8.22
CA VAL A 157 -14.64 -7.29 -7.63
C VAL A 157 -15.79 -6.34 -7.86
N LYS A 158 -16.87 -6.84 -8.47
CA LYS A 158 -18.11 -6.10 -8.67
C LYS A 158 -18.99 -6.20 -7.43
N TYR A 159 -19.66 -5.10 -7.12
CA TYR A 159 -20.67 -5.04 -6.10
C TYR A 159 -21.99 -4.69 -6.75
N GLU A 160 -22.96 -5.59 -6.60
CA GLU A 160 -24.35 -5.21 -6.79
C GLU A 160 -24.79 -4.38 -5.59
N ASN A 161 -25.47 -3.26 -5.84
CA ASN A 161 -26.18 -2.52 -4.79
C ASN A 161 -27.42 -3.32 -4.36
N THR A 162 -27.23 -4.49 -3.77
CA THR A 162 -28.30 -5.27 -3.16
C THR A 162 -28.09 -5.29 -1.65
N LYS A 163 -28.98 -4.54 -0.98
CA LYS A 163 -29.21 -4.42 0.49
C LYS A 163 -28.50 -3.26 1.19
N SER A 164 -29.26 -2.16 1.25
CA SER A 164 -29.35 -1.23 2.38
C SER A 164 -29.18 -1.96 3.73
N SER A 165 -27.98 -1.97 4.28
CA SER A 165 -27.80 -2.03 5.72
C SER A 165 -28.22 -0.67 6.29
N ASN A 166 -29.18 -0.71 7.22
CA ASN A 166 -29.70 0.44 7.93
C ASN A 166 -28.57 1.24 8.59
N THR A 167 -28.12 2.31 7.96
CA THR A 167 -27.40 3.39 8.65
C THR A 167 -27.92 4.70 8.08
N LYS A 168 -28.84 5.33 8.83
CA LYS A 168 -29.31 6.69 8.54
C LYS A 168 -28.14 7.65 8.72
N CYS A 169 -27.41 7.92 7.65
CA CYS A 169 -26.65 9.15 7.48
C CYS A 169 -27.01 9.74 6.12
N SER A 170 -27.66 10.90 6.17
CA SER A 170 -28.22 11.62 5.03
C SER A 170 -27.11 12.07 4.07
N LYS A 171 -26.75 11.23 3.09
CA LYS A 171 -25.89 11.61 1.96
C LYS A 171 -26.76 12.22 0.87
N LYS A 172 -27.04 13.52 0.99
CA LYS A 172 -27.84 14.31 0.03
C LYS A 172 -27.06 14.77 -1.23
N TRP A 173 -25.90 14.17 -1.50
CA TRP A 173 -24.98 14.55 -2.60
C TRP A 173 -24.53 13.34 -3.44
N VAL A 174 -25.42 12.38 -3.66
CA VAL A 174 -25.24 11.39 -4.74
C VAL A 174 -26.45 11.53 -5.65
N ASN A 175 -26.22 12.06 -6.86
CA ASN A 175 -27.25 12.17 -7.88
C ASN A 175 -27.86 10.79 -8.13
N LYS A 176 -29.20 10.76 -8.09
CA LYS A 176 -30.05 9.57 -8.16
C LYS A 176 -30.14 8.97 -9.58
N SER A 177 -29.18 9.26 -10.45
CA SER A 177 -29.29 9.07 -11.91
C SER A 177 -28.34 8.05 -12.49
N ASP A 178 -27.74 7.18 -11.69
CA ASP A 178 -26.97 6.06 -12.24
C ASP A 178 -26.95 4.89 -11.26
N LYS A 179 -27.67 3.83 -11.62
CA LYS A 179 -27.47 2.48 -11.06
C LYS A 179 -26.13 1.92 -11.55
N ARG A 180 -25.05 2.69 -11.43
CA ARG A 180 -23.71 2.21 -11.76
C ARG A 180 -23.34 1.16 -10.72
N GLN A 181 -23.29 -0.08 -11.17
CA GLN A 181 -22.68 -1.17 -10.45
C GLN A 181 -21.28 -0.71 -10.03
N SER A 182 -20.98 -0.73 -8.74
CA SER A 182 -19.68 -0.28 -8.23
C SER A 182 -18.69 -1.44 -8.28
N TRP A 183 -17.41 -1.18 -8.46
CA TRP A 183 -16.36 -2.19 -8.37
C TRP A 183 -15.19 -1.70 -7.52
N THR A 184 -14.36 -2.64 -7.06
CA THR A 184 -13.08 -2.35 -6.40
C THR A 184 -11.98 -3.13 -7.09
N LEU A 185 -10.91 -2.43 -7.45
CA LEU A 185 -9.69 -3.03 -8.00
C LEU A 185 -8.75 -3.37 -6.84
N ASN A 186 -8.25 -4.59 -6.85
CA ASN A 186 -7.38 -5.13 -5.83
C ASN A 186 -6.07 -5.57 -6.49
N VAL A 187 -4.96 -5.22 -5.85
CA VAL A 187 -3.62 -5.67 -6.22
C VAL A 187 -3.15 -6.59 -5.10
N ILE A 188 -2.85 -7.84 -5.43
CA ILE A 188 -2.30 -8.82 -4.48
C ILE A 188 -0.84 -9.03 -4.81
N CYS A 189 0.03 -8.87 -3.81
CA CYS A 189 1.40 -9.34 -3.85
C CYS A 189 1.42 -10.86 -3.64
N LEU A 190 2.06 -11.58 -4.57
CA LEU A 190 2.21 -13.03 -4.55
C LEU A 190 3.50 -13.49 -3.88
N THR A 191 4.43 -12.58 -3.58
CA THR A 191 5.77 -12.94 -3.11
C THR A 191 6.25 -12.00 -2.01
N PRO A 192 6.60 -12.50 -0.81
CA PRO A 192 7.07 -11.66 0.30
C PRO A 192 8.45 -11.04 0.05
N LYS A 193 9.17 -11.54 -0.97
CA LYS A 193 10.40 -10.97 -1.50
C LYS A 193 10.32 -9.46 -1.74
N VAL A 194 9.20 -8.97 -2.28
CA VAL A 194 9.04 -7.53 -2.58
C VAL A 194 9.22 -6.69 -1.31
N ALA A 195 8.54 -7.07 -0.23
CA ALA A 195 8.64 -6.37 1.06
C ALA A 195 10.05 -6.46 1.66
N MET A 196 10.68 -7.64 1.56
CA MET A 196 12.06 -7.82 2.03
C MET A 196 13.07 -6.99 1.24
N GLN A 197 12.91 -6.89 -0.08
CA GLN A 197 13.76 -6.04 -0.92
C GLN A 197 13.58 -4.57 -0.59
N SER A 198 12.34 -4.09 -0.43
CA SER A 198 12.09 -2.72 0.02
C SER A 198 12.77 -2.42 1.36
N LEU A 199 12.69 -3.36 2.32
CA LEU A 199 13.36 -3.22 3.61
C LEU A 199 14.89 -3.15 3.46
N MET A 200 15.47 -3.96 2.57
CA MET A 200 16.91 -3.92 2.29
C MET A 200 17.33 -2.62 1.61
N ASN A 201 16.50 -2.09 0.70
CA ASN A 201 16.72 -0.81 0.03
C ASN A 201 16.70 0.37 1.01
N CYS A 202 15.96 0.27 2.12
CA CYS A 202 16.04 1.25 3.21
C CYS A 202 17.41 1.29 3.91
N GLY A 203 18.36 0.42 3.57
CA GLY A 203 19.72 0.45 4.11
C GLY A 203 19.80 -0.04 5.55
N ILE A 204 18.95 -1.01 5.94
CA ILE A 204 19.01 -1.59 7.28
C ILE A 204 20.39 -2.18 7.59
N ARG A 205 20.91 -1.91 8.80
CA ARG A 205 22.23 -2.42 9.22
C ARG A 205 22.23 -3.93 9.43
N SER A 206 21.16 -4.47 10.03
CA SER A 206 21.03 -5.88 10.36
C SER A 206 19.57 -6.29 10.49
N CYS A 207 19.20 -7.43 9.91
CA CYS A 207 17.93 -8.11 10.13
C CYS A 207 18.21 -9.43 10.84
N ILE A 208 17.58 -9.66 12.00
CA ILE A 208 17.66 -10.93 12.73
C ILE A 208 16.25 -11.50 12.81
N ILE A 209 16.07 -12.69 12.23
CA ILE A 209 14.78 -13.39 12.23
C ILE A 209 14.93 -14.65 13.08
N THR A 210 14.11 -14.75 14.12
CA THR A 210 14.10 -15.90 15.03
C THR A 210 12.70 -16.46 15.14
N SER A 211 12.51 -17.74 14.87
CA SER A 211 11.27 -18.46 15.18
C SER A 211 11.58 -19.95 15.35
N GLY A 212 10.79 -20.63 16.17
CA GLY A 212 10.92 -22.06 16.43
C GLY A 212 10.48 -22.96 15.27
N THR A 213 9.85 -22.39 14.23
CA THR A 213 9.23 -23.14 13.13
C THR A 213 9.66 -22.67 11.73
N LEU A 214 10.84 -22.04 11.61
CA LEU A 214 11.36 -21.55 10.31
C LEU A 214 11.92 -22.66 9.41
N ALA A 215 11.99 -23.89 9.89
CA ALA A 215 12.54 -25.00 9.11
C ALA A 215 11.58 -25.43 7.98
N PRO A 216 12.10 -25.74 6.77
CA PRO A 216 13.51 -25.72 6.37
C PRO A 216 14.00 -24.32 5.95
N LEU A 217 15.17 -23.90 6.46
CA LEU A 217 15.71 -22.55 6.24
C LEU A 217 15.96 -22.22 4.76
N ASN A 218 16.32 -23.21 3.94
CA ASN A 218 16.54 -23.00 2.49
C ASN A 218 15.25 -22.57 1.77
N SER A 219 14.10 -23.13 2.17
CA SER A 219 12.80 -22.73 1.60
C SER A 219 12.42 -21.33 2.04
N PHE A 220 12.66 -21.02 3.31
CA PHE A 220 12.38 -19.71 3.88
C PHE A 220 13.24 -18.61 3.21
N GLU A 221 14.52 -18.88 3.00
CA GLU A 221 15.43 -17.99 2.26
C GLU A 221 14.96 -17.77 0.81
N ALA A 222 14.58 -18.84 0.12
CA ALA A 222 14.09 -18.75 -1.26
C ALA A 222 12.78 -17.94 -1.36
N GLU A 223 11.87 -18.09 -0.40
CA GLU A 223 10.59 -17.37 -0.37
C GLU A 223 10.77 -15.87 -0.11
N LEU A 224 11.67 -15.51 0.81
CA LEU A 224 12.01 -14.12 1.10
C LEU A 224 12.92 -13.48 0.05
N GLY A 225 13.60 -14.26 -0.79
CA GLY A 225 14.42 -13.78 -1.89
C GLY A 225 15.59 -12.89 -1.48
N VAL A 226 16.05 -13.01 -0.22
CA VAL A 226 17.21 -12.30 0.35
C VAL A 226 18.12 -13.33 1.03
N PRO A 227 19.44 -13.33 0.76
CA PRO A 227 20.32 -14.34 1.32
C PRO A 227 20.61 -14.14 2.81
N PHE A 228 20.47 -15.20 3.60
CA PHE A 228 20.80 -15.20 5.03
C PHE A 228 22.22 -15.70 5.27
N LYS A 229 23.16 -14.76 5.43
CA LYS A 229 24.59 -15.08 5.62
C LYS A 229 24.89 -15.90 6.88
N VAL A 230 24.05 -15.76 7.91
CA VAL A 230 24.20 -16.47 9.19
C VAL A 230 22.89 -17.19 9.46
N THR A 231 22.97 -18.51 9.59
CA THR A 231 21.84 -19.38 9.90
C THR A 231 22.18 -20.27 11.10
N LEU A 232 21.21 -20.47 11.98
CA LEU A 232 21.31 -21.37 13.13
C LEU A 232 20.02 -22.16 13.26
N GLN A 233 20.12 -23.48 13.13
CA GLN A 233 19.01 -24.39 13.38
C GLN A 233 19.42 -25.35 14.50
N ASN A 234 18.82 -25.17 15.67
CA ASN A 234 19.07 -26.04 16.81
C ASN A 234 18.26 -27.33 16.68
N SER A 235 18.81 -28.43 17.20
CA SER A 235 18.04 -29.66 17.40
C SER A 235 16.86 -29.42 18.34
N HIS A 236 15.80 -30.20 18.17
CA HIS A 236 14.64 -30.17 19.06
C HIS A 236 15.08 -30.43 20.52
N ILE A 237 14.73 -29.52 21.41
CA ILE A 237 15.18 -29.53 22.83
C ILE A 237 14.16 -30.29 23.71
N ILE A 238 12.91 -30.40 23.28
CA ILE A 238 11.86 -31.05 24.05
C ILE A 238 11.98 -32.58 23.92
N ASP A 239 11.91 -33.29 25.03
CA ASP A 239 11.93 -34.75 25.06
C ASP A 239 10.73 -35.33 24.28
N SER A 240 10.93 -36.43 23.56
CA SER A 240 9.88 -37.12 22.81
C SER A 240 8.69 -37.54 23.67
N SER A 241 8.89 -37.79 24.98
CA SER A 241 7.82 -38.05 25.94
C SER A 241 6.82 -36.89 26.08
N ASN A 242 7.28 -35.66 25.82
CA ASN A 242 6.48 -34.44 25.87
C ASN A 242 5.90 -34.05 24.50
N LEU A 243 6.10 -34.88 23.46
CA LEU A 243 5.60 -34.63 22.12
C LEU A 243 4.65 -35.76 21.67
N LYS A 244 3.42 -35.39 21.30
CA LYS A 244 2.47 -36.31 20.68
C LYS A 244 2.08 -35.78 19.31
N VAL A 245 2.52 -36.47 18.26
CA VAL A 245 2.16 -36.17 16.87
C VAL A 245 1.27 -37.29 16.37
N PHE A 246 0.10 -36.94 15.83
CA PHE A 246 -0.83 -37.90 15.27
C PHE A 246 -1.16 -37.50 13.84
N THR A 247 -1.20 -38.48 12.94
CA THR A 247 -1.76 -38.30 11.60
C THR A 247 -3.02 -39.15 11.51
N ILE A 248 -4.16 -38.50 11.34
CA ILE A 248 -5.45 -39.17 11.18
C ILE A 248 -5.69 -39.28 9.67
N VAL A 249 -5.56 -40.49 9.13
CA VAL A 249 -5.66 -40.74 7.69
C VAL A 249 -7.11 -40.97 7.24
N ARG A 250 -7.99 -41.40 8.15
CA ARG A 250 -9.41 -41.65 7.86
C ARG A 250 -10.30 -41.21 9.01
N GLY A 251 -11.44 -40.63 8.65
CA GLY A 251 -12.53 -40.35 9.59
C GLY A 251 -13.25 -41.64 9.99
N LYS A 252 -14.17 -41.50 10.96
CA LYS A 252 -14.96 -42.60 11.52
C LYS A 252 -15.74 -43.42 10.47
N ASP A 253 -16.10 -42.79 9.35
CA ASP A 253 -17.03 -43.38 8.38
C ASP A 253 -16.36 -43.93 7.11
N ASN A 254 -15.03 -43.95 7.01
CA ASN A 254 -14.28 -44.47 5.85
C ASN A 254 -14.69 -43.91 4.45
N GLU A 255 -15.53 -42.87 4.40
CA GLU A 255 -15.64 -41.94 3.25
C GLU A 255 -14.58 -40.84 3.35
#